data_AF-A0A2P4Z7W4-F1
#
_entry.id   AF-A0A2P4Z7W4-F1
#
_cell.length_a   1.000
_cell.length_b   1.000
_cell.length_c   1.000
_cell.angle_alpha   90.00
_cell.angle_beta   90.00
_cell.angle_gamma   90.00
#
_symmetry.space_group_name_H-M   'P 1'
#
loop_
_entity.id
_entity.type
_entity.pdbx_description
1 polymer ?
#
loop_
_entity_poly.entity_id
_entity_poly.type
_entity_poly.pdbx_seq_one_letter_code
_entity_poly.pdbx_strand_id
1 'polypeptide(L)'
;MLPSLSRPSLWLLCLPLIGTTDAQQYCSKVTFHVRATAENMMFVDLPEVTNSTAIAEYLANGFSNGPPTNGTLIISGEFEIGGTYCQPASSEADTGILQYFIHGATYNQTMWTGLGIDNEYNWVLFATNHGYHTLTLDSLGHGDNHARPDPYLVVQNALQAEINHNIISAIRNSSMTNPLNRTFDNIVLVTHSYGSSTGVSLVRSHPTDIDAFVITGWSTSLSRNAAVRQQFIPAVDVHPNRFAGLDKGYVTHMTEMSRKITFYAGNFNLIVPLEDYVVGDTVGVGEILSLVGGLAPARGFEGPILAHGREPGMITAAKRPFKHMIFLLRSCTVLVTGAHGYLAGRTIAAVIEAGFLVHGTVRSPPAAETVKNSISRFSDDLETTQIPNITLSGAFDEAMKGVNVIVHLASPSGFKLKDPELVMKITTSSIDSLMESAMKEPTVVAVVLMSSMGTMLDSTKEAPYQYTEEDWDLTAIEAAKKHGMSCLGGLVYRASKVGAERAFWSFKDRKPSFSMTAINPA
;
A
#
# COMPACT_ATOMS: atom_id res chain seq x y z
N MET A 1 -0.07 19.83 32.24
CA MET A 1 -0.84 19.34 31.09
C MET A 1 -0.15 19.88 29.84
N LEU A 2 0.33 19.01 28.95
CA LEU A 2 0.85 19.42 27.64
C LEU A 2 -0.20 19.00 26.59
N PRO A 3 -0.61 19.88 25.67
CA PRO A 3 -1.52 19.49 24.60
C PRO A 3 -0.81 18.52 23.65
N SER A 4 -1.52 17.47 23.25
CA SER A 4 -1.00 16.52 22.27
C SER A 4 -0.94 17.16 20.89
N LEU A 5 0.26 17.59 20.46
CA LEU A 5 0.51 17.95 19.07
C LEU A 5 0.25 16.73 18.18
N SER A 6 -0.83 16.79 17.42
CA SER A 6 -1.09 15.87 16.31
C SER A 6 0.06 15.97 15.32
N ARG A 7 0.77 14.86 15.10
CA ARG A 7 1.86 14.82 14.12
C ARG A 7 1.26 14.94 12.71
N PRO A 8 1.62 15.94 11.89
CA PRO A 8 1.20 15.95 10.50
C PRO A 8 1.85 14.75 9.78
N SER A 9 0.99 13.94 9.17
CA SER A 9 1.36 12.72 8.47
C SER A 9 2.01 13.07 7.12
N LEU A 10 3.24 12.62 6.83
CA LEU A 10 3.93 12.90 5.55
C LEU A 10 3.09 12.60 4.29
N TRP A 11 2.16 11.64 4.42
CA TRP A 11 1.14 11.26 3.44
C TRP A 11 0.41 12.44 2.77
N LEU A 12 0.16 13.53 3.51
CA LEU A 12 -0.51 14.73 2.96
C LEU A 12 0.29 15.43 1.85
N LEU A 13 1.60 15.20 1.76
CA LEU A 13 2.48 15.84 0.78
C LEU A 13 2.50 15.13 -0.58
N CYS A 14 2.16 13.84 -0.66
CA CYS A 14 2.11 13.09 -1.93
C CYS A 14 0.78 13.24 -2.69
N LEU A 15 -0.24 13.85 -2.07
CA LEU A 15 -1.48 14.18 -2.77
C LEU A 15 -1.20 15.37 -3.72
N PRO A 16 -1.63 15.33 -4.99
CA PRO A 16 -1.77 16.57 -5.74
C PRO A 16 -2.72 17.50 -5.00
N LEU A 17 -2.49 18.82 -5.09
CA LEU A 17 -3.42 19.85 -4.61
C LEU A 17 -4.68 19.91 -5.48
N ILE A 18 -5.42 18.80 -5.54
CA ILE A 18 -6.80 18.76 -5.96
C ILE A 18 -7.60 19.28 -4.77
N GLY A 19 -8.34 20.35 -4.97
CA GLY A 19 -9.14 20.97 -3.90
C GLY A 19 -10.11 19.97 -3.29
N THR A 20 -10.44 20.17 -2.01
CA THR A 20 -11.50 19.44 -1.32
C THR A 20 -12.87 19.81 -1.90
N THR A 21 -13.17 19.29 -3.08
CA THR A 21 -14.52 19.14 -3.59
C THR A 21 -15.01 17.76 -3.19
N ASP A 22 -16.17 17.67 -2.55
CA ASP A 22 -16.91 16.43 -2.40
C ASP A 22 -17.26 15.91 -3.80
N ALA A 23 -16.37 15.08 -4.34
CA ALA A 23 -16.55 14.40 -5.61
C ALA A 23 -17.64 13.34 -5.41
N GLN A 24 -18.88 13.71 -5.76
CA GLN A 24 -20.05 12.86 -5.56
C GLN A 24 -19.88 11.55 -6.35
N GLN A 25 -19.73 10.44 -5.61
CA GLN A 25 -19.44 9.15 -6.21
C GLN A 25 -20.69 8.55 -6.87
N TYR A 26 -20.62 8.32 -8.18
CA TYR A 26 -21.73 7.75 -8.95
C TYR A 26 -21.72 6.22 -8.89
N CYS A 27 -22.20 5.68 -7.76
CA CYS A 27 -22.38 4.25 -7.52
C CYS A 27 -23.79 3.77 -7.81
N SER A 28 -23.91 2.52 -8.26
CA SER A 28 -25.16 1.80 -8.52
C SER A 28 -25.06 0.36 -8.03
N LYS A 29 -26.15 -0.18 -7.49
CA LYS A 29 -26.25 -1.62 -7.21
C LYS A 29 -26.53 -2.38 -8.51
N VAL A 30 -25.84 -3.50 -8.69
CA VAL A 30 -25.92 -4.34 -9.88
C VAL A 30 -26.07 -5.80 -9.48
N THR A 31 -26.79 -6.57 -10.29
CA THR A 31 -27.01 -8.01 -10.07
C THR A 31 -26.74 -8.76 -11.37
N PHE A 32 -25.74 -9.62 -11.35
CA PHE A 32 -25.42 -10.50 -12.46
C PHE A 32 -26.18 -11.82 -12.32
N HIS A 33 -26.80 -12.26 -13.41
CA HIS A 33 -27.39 -13.59 -13.53
C HIS A 33 -26.52 -14.37 -14.51
N VAL A 34 -25.77 -15.35 -14.01
CA VAL A 34 -24.77 -16.08 -14.80
C VAL A 34 -24.93 -17.58 -14.67
N ARG A 35 -24.95 -18.25 -15.82
CA ARG A 35 -24.81 -19.69 -15.91
C ARG A 35 -23.35 -20.06 -15.71
N ALA A 36 -23.06 -20.98 -14.79
CA ALA A 36 -21.72 -21.52 -14.60
C ALA A 36 -21.78 -23.04 -14.51
N THR A 37 -20.70 -23.70 -14.93
CA THR A 37 -20.51 -25.15 -14.78
C THR A 37 -19.07 -25.41 -14.39
N ALA A 38 -18.83 -26.13 -13.30
CA ALA A 38 -17.51 -26.42 -12.79
C ALA A 38 -17.41 -27.84 -12.21
N GLU A 39 -16.18 -28.38 -12.22
CA GLU A 39 -15.85 -29.64 -11.58
C GLU A 39 -15.34 -29.35 -10.16
N ASN A 40 -16.23 -29.49 -9.18
CA ASN A 40 -15.95 -29.33 -7.75
C ASN A 40 -15.39 -30.62 -7.15
N MET A 41 -14.69 -30.53 -6.01
CA MET A 41 -14.25 -31.71 -5.25
C MET A 41 -15.41 -32.35 -4.49
N MET A 42 -15.54 -33.67 -4.60
CA MET A 42 -16.54 -34.43 -3.84
C MET A 42 -15.98 -34.73 -2.45
N PHE A 43 -16.22 -33.83 -1.50
CA PHE A 43 -15.91 -34.05 -0.10
C PHE A 43 -16.76 -35.18 0.48
N VAL A 44 -16.12 -36.05 1.25
CA VAL A 44 -16.77 -37.17 1.95
C VAL A 44 -16.59 -37.05 3.47
N ASP A 45 -17.19 -37.98 4.22
CA ASP A 45 -17.18 -37.98 5.69
C ASP A 45 -17.63 -36.64 6.29
N LEU A 46 -18.63 -36.02 5.65
CA LEU A 46 -19.13 -34.69 6.01
C LEU A 46 -19.66 -34.69 7.45
N PRO A 47 -19.37 -33.62 8.23
CA PRO A 47 -19.83 -33.51 9.61
C PRO A 47 -21.35 -33.36 9.69
N GLU A 48 -21.94 -33.78 10.81
CA GLU A 48 -23.36 -33.50 11.07
C GLU A 48 -23.62 -31.99 11.08
N VAL A 49 -24.49 -31.51 10.19
CA VAL A 49 -24.78 -30.07 9.97
C VAL A 49 -25.32 -29.33 11.21
N THR A 50 -25.72 -30.03 12.27
CA THR A 50 -26.15 -29.44 13.54
C THR A 50 -25.00 -29.29 14.56
N ASN A 51 -23.90 -30.03 14.38
CA ASN A 51 -22.83 -30.21 15.34
C ASN A 51 -21.61 -29.31 15.02
N SER A 52 -21.59 -28.15 15.66
CA SER A 52 -20.55 -27.12 15.47
C SER A 52 -19.13 -27.60 15.77
N THR A 53 -18.97 -28.53 16.72
CA THR A 53 -17.67 -29.11 17.06
C THR A 53 -17.16 -30.00 15.93
N ALA A 54 -18.02 -30.86 15.38
CA ALA A 54 -17.66 -31.72 14.25
C ALA A 54 -17.27 -30.90 13.01
N ILE A 55 -17.93 -29.77 12.75
CA ILE A 55 -17.59 -28.86 11.65
C ILE A 55 -16.21 -28.22 11.85
N ALA A 56 -15.91 -27.75 13.06
CA ALA A 56 -14.61 -27.18 13.39
C ALA A 56 -13.47 -28.22 13.30
N GLU A 57 -13.72 -29.45 13.77
CA GLU A 57 -12.77 -30.58 13.66
C GLU A 57 -12.53 -30.98 12.20
N TYR A 58 -13.59 -31.04 11.39
CA TYR A 58 -13.51 -31.35 9.95
C TYR A 58 -12.65 -30.32 9.20
N LEU A 59 -12.87 -29.02 9.46
CA LEU A 59 -12.05 -27.94 8.91
C LEU A 59 -10.58 -28.03 9.36
N ALA A 60 -10.33 -28.24 10.65
CA ALA A 60 -8.98 -28.33 11.20
C ALA A 60 -8.20 -29.53 10.62
N ASN A 61 -8.87 -30.68 10.47
CA ASN A 61 -8.30 -31.86 9.83
C ASN A 61 -8.05 -31.64 8.33
N GLY A 62 -9.04 -31.13 7.59
CA GLY A 62 -8.96 -30.90 6.16
C GLY A 62 -7.86 -29.92 5.76
N PHE A 63 -7.62 -28.88 6.56
CA PHE A 63 -6.45 -28.00 6.40
C PHE A 63 -5.10 -28.69 6.68
N SER A 64 -5.05 -29.55 7.70
CA SER A 64 -3.78 -30.11 8.20
C SER A 64 -3.29 -31.29 7.36
N ASN A 65 -4.22 -32.11 6.89
CA ASN A 65 -3.99 -33.40 6.24
C ASN A 65 -4.51 -33.46 4.78
N GLY A 66 -5.20 -32.41 4.32
CA GLY A 66 -6.02 -32.43 3.11
C GLY A 66 -7.46 -32.87 3.42
N PRO A 67 -8.48 -32.32 2.73
CA PRO A 67 -9.86 -32.74 2.92
C PRO A 67 -10.08 -34.17 2.42
N PRO A 68 -10.90 -34.98 3.10
CA PRO A 68 -11.29 -36.30 2.59
C PRO A 68 -12.17 -36.13 1.34
N THR A 69 -11.73 -36.69 0.21
CA THR A 69 -12.41 -36.56 -1.09
C THR A 69 -12.56 -37.90 -1.80
N ASN A 70 -13.66 -38.09 -2.53
CA ASN A 70 -13.89 -39.24 -3.40
C ASN A 70 -14.12 -38.80 -4.85
N GLY A 71 -13.07 -38.25 -5.46
CA GLY A 71 -13.15 -37.68 -6.81
C GLY A 71 -13.86 -36.32 -6.83
N THR A 72 -14.65 -36.11 -7.88
CA THR A 72 -15.21 -34.81 -8.25
C THR A 72 -16.70 -34.91 -8.56
N LEU A 73 -17.39 -33.77 -8.53
CA LEU A 73 -18.77 -33.62 -8.99
C LEU A 73 -18.91 -32.43 -9.94
N ILE A 74 -19.72 -32.58 -10.97
CA ILE A 74 -20.06 -31.47 -11.86
C ILE A 74 -21.21 -30.69 -11.22
N ILE A 75 -20.95 -29.44 -10.86
CA ILE A 75 -21.98 -28.47 -10.49
C ILE A 75 -22.30 -27.63 -11.72
N SER A 76 -23.58 -27.49 -12.05
CA SER A 76 -24.07 -26.64 -13.15
C SER A 76 -25.36 -25.96 -12.71
N GLY A 77 -25.49 -24.66 -12.97
CA GLY A 77 -26.67 -23.89 -12.58
C GLY A 77 -26.64 -22.44 -13.08
N GLU A 78 -27.73 -21.74 -12.81
CA GLU A 78 -27.80 -20.28 -12.89
C GLU A 78 -27.54 -19.72 -11.50
N PHE A 79 -26.68 -18.71 -11.39
CA PHE A 79 -26.27 -18.09 -10.14
C PHE A 79 -26.53 -16.59 -10.19
N GLU A 80 -27.10 -16.06 -9.10
CA GLU A 80 -27.29 -14.63 -8.88
C GLU A 80 -26.11 -14.10 -8.06
N ILE A 81 -25.48 -13.03 -8.53
CA ILE A 81 -24.33 -12.40 -7.89
C ILE A 81 -24.57 -10.88 -7.76
N GLY A 82 -24.75 -10.42 -6.53
CA GLY A 82 -24.89 -9.00 -6.20
C GLY A 82 -23.56 -8.23 -6.20
N GLY A 83 -23.62 -6.94 -6.50
CA GLY A 83 -22.44 -6.07 -6.52
C GLY A 83 -22.76 -4.57 -6.49
N THR A 84 -21.70 -3.77 -6.50
CA THR A 84 -21.74 -2.31 -6.63
C THR A 84 -20.80 -1.88 -7.75
N TYR A 85 -21.35 -1.17 -8.74
CA TYR A 85 -20.60 -0.55 -9.83
C TYR A 85 -20.52 0.96 -9.59
N CYS A 86 -19.31 1.52 -9.53
CA CYS A 86 -19.09 2.95 -9.38
C CYS A 86 -18.24 3.51 -10.53
N GLN A 87 -18.67 4.66 -11.03
CA GLN A 87 -18.07 5.39 -12.14
C GLN A 87 -17.13 6.51 -11.64
N PRO A 88 -16.17 6.96 -12.47
CA PRO A 88 -15.38 8.14 -12.20
C PRO A 88 -16.21 9.37 -11.89
N ALA A 89 -15.72 10.24 -10.99
CA ALA A 89 -16.44 11.46 -10.61
C ALA A 89 -16.45 12.55 -11.70
N SER A 90 -15.58 12.45 -12.71
CA SER A 90 -15.53 13.34 -13.88
C SER A 90 -15.33 12.55 -15.16
N SER A 91 -16.09 12.87 -16.21
CA SER A 91 -15.93 12.33 -17.56
C SER A 91 -14.62 12.77 -18.23
N GLU A 92 -14.05 13.90 -17.84
CA GLU A 92 -12.75 14.38 -18.35
C GLU A 92 -11.57 13.55 -17.82
N ALA A 93 -11.79 12.80 -16.74
CA ALA A 93 -10.81 11.91 -16.13
C ALA A 93 -11.08 10.41 -16.42
N ASP A 94 -12.13 10.06 -17.17
CA ASP A 94 -12.47 8.65 -17.43
C ASP A 94 -11.35 7.94 -18.20
N THR A 95 -10.67 7.01 -17.53
CA THR A 95 -9.59 6.19 -18.10
C THR A 95 -10.09 5.10 -19.04
N GLY A 96 -11.39 4.77 -19.00
CA GLY A 96 -11.96 3.61 -19.67
C GLY A 96 -11.54 2.25 -19.08
N ILE A 97 -10.87 2.23 -17.92
CA ILE A 97 -10.38 1.01 -17.26
C ILE A 97 -11.33 0.60 -16.13
N LEU A 98 -11.71 -0.68 -16.09
CA LEU A 98 -12.46 -1.28 -15.00
C LEU A 98 -11.54 -2.01 -14.02
N GLN A 99 -11.59 -1.65 -12.74
CA GLN A 99 -11.07 -2.49 -11.65
C GLN A 99 -12.18 -3.45 -11.18
N TYR A 100 -11.94 -4.74 -11.34
CA TYR A 100 -12.86 -5.83 -11.00
C TYR A 100 -12.39 -6.50 -9.70
N PHE A 101 -13.22 -6.55 -8.66
CA PHE A 101 -12.78 -6.93 -7.31
C PHE A 101 -13.33 -8.28 -6.82
N ILE A 102 -12.45 -9.15 -6.30
CA ILE A 102 -12.82 -10.39 -5.60
C ILE A 102 -12.27 -10.36 -4.15
N HIS A 103 -13.17 -10.29 -3.17
CA HIS A 103 -12.83 -10.19 -1.74
C HIS A 103 -12.25 -11.48 -1.14
N GLY A 104 -11.74 -11.39 0.10
CA GLY A 104 -11.25 -12.55 0.86
C GLY A 104 -12.35 -13.37 1.54
N ALA A 105 -11.96 -14.49 2.14
CA ALA A 105 -12.84 -15.29 3.00
C ALA A 105 -13.30 -14.47 4.22
N THR A 106 -14.55 -14.62 4.67
CA THR A 106 -15.18 -13.82 5.74
C THR A 106 -15.25 -12.31 5.47
N TYR A 107 -15.26 -11.93 4.18
CA TYR A 107 -15.59 -10.60 3.68
C TYR A 107 -16.72 -10.69 2.66
N ASN A 108 -17.16 -9.54 2.17
CA ASN A 108 -18.08 -9.40 1.04
C ASN A 108 -17.69 -8.14 0.23
N GLN A 109 -18.52 -7.71 -0.73
CA GLN A 109 -18.23 -6.57 -1.61
C GLN A 109 -17.87 -5.25 -0.88
N THR A 110 -18.34 -5.07 0.37
CA THR A 110 -18.11 -3.86 1.18
C THR A 110 -16.68 -3.74 1.74
N MET A 111 -15.88 -4.80 1.61
CA MET A 111 -14.45 -4.76 1.96
C MET A 111 -13.74 -3.59 1.27
N TRP A 112 -14.01 -3.37 -0.01
CA TRP A 112 -13.29 -2.40 -0.83
C TRP A 112 -13.68 -0.94 -0.54
N THR A 113 -14.83 -0.72 0.11
CA THR A 113 -15.29 0.61 0.58
C THR A 113 -14.79 0.94 1.99
N GLY A 114 -13.64 0.39 2.41
CA GLY A 114 -13.00 0.71 3.67
C GLY A 114 -13.77 0.25 4.91
N LEU A 115 -14.63 -0.76 4.77
CA LEU A 115 -15.47 -1.32 5.86
C LEU A 115 -16.42 -0.28 6.52
N GLY A 116 -16.62 0.89 5.90
CA GLY A 116 -17.41 1.99 6.47
C GLY A 116 -16.69 2.83 7.53
N ILE A 117 -15.38 2.63 7.74
CA ILE A 117 -14.60 3.29 8.80
C ILE A 117 -14.39 4.78 8.48
N ASP A 118 -13.73 5.07 7.37
CA ASP A 118 -13.44 6.41 6.87
C ASP A 118 -13.06 6.37 5.38
N ASN A 119 -12.84 7.54 4.79
CA ASN A 119 -12.43 7.69 3.40
C ASN A 119 -10.93 7.42 3.15
N GLU A 120 -10.07 7.29 4.18
CA GLU A 120 -8.66 6.90 4.02
C GLU A 120 -8.55 5.43 3.57
N TYR A 121 -9.46 4.57 4.03
CA TYR A 121 -9.50 3.14 3.66
C TYR A 121 -10.43 2.81 2.47
N ASN A 122 -11.16 3.78 1.93
CA ASN A 122 -12.12 3.57 0.84
C ASN A 122 -11.42 3.56 -0.54
N TRP A 123 -11.05 2.37 -1.01
CA TRP A 123 -10.37 2.19 -2.29
C TRP A 123 -11.27 2.49 -3.49
N VAL A 124 -12.57 2.18 -3.40
CA VAL A 124 -13.53 2.50 -4.46
C VAL A 124 -13.57 4.01 -4.71
N LEU A 125 -13.65 4.81 -3.64
CA LEU A 125 -13.58 6.28 -3.71
C LEU A 125 -12.25 6.77 -4.29
N PHE A 126 -11.12 6.22 -3.82
CA PHE A 126 -9.79 6.56 -4.33
C PHE A 126 -9.68 6.30 -5.84
N ALA A 127 -10.10 5.11 -6.31
CA ALA A 127 -10.01 4.72 -7.71
C ALA A 127 -10.93 5.57 -8.60
N THR A 128 -12.18 5.83 -8.19
CA THR A 128 -13.11 6.68 -8.96
C THR A 128 -12.67 8.14 -9.03
N ASN A 129 -11.99 8.66 -8.00
CA ASN A 129 -11.41 10.01 -8.01
C ASN A 129 -10.17 10.12 -8.94
N HIS A 130 -9.56 9.00 -9.30
CA HIS A 130 -8.43 8.94 -10.23
C HIS A 130 -8.82 8.45 -11.63
N GLY A 131 -10.12 8.40 -11.95
CA GLY A 131 -10.58 8.11 -13.31
C GLY A 131 -10.91 6.65 -13.60
N TYR A 132 -10.88 5.76 -12.61
CA TYR A 132 -11.13 4.33 -12.80
C TYR A 132 -12.58 3.98 -12.51
N HIS A 133 -13.14 3.06 -13.31
CA HIS A 133 -14.37 2.37 -12.97
C HIS A 133 -14.08 1.27 -11.97
N THR A 134 -15.05 0.95 -11.12
CA THR A 134 -14.89 -0.09 -10.09
C THR A 134 -16.13 -0.97 -10.05
N LEU A 135 -15.93 -2.28 -10.00
CA LEU A 135 -17.00 -3.27 -9.80
C LEU A 135 -16.63 -4.18 -8.63
N THR A 136 -17.29 -3.97 -7.49
CA THR A 136 -17.18 -4.85 -6.33
C THR A 136 -18.32 -5.85 -6.35
N LEU A 137 -18.01 -7.13 -6.12
CA LEU A 137 -18.98 -8.23 -6.19
C LEU A 137 -18.93 -9.04 -4.90
N ASP A 138 -20.06 -9.60 -4.52
CA ASP A 138 -20.10 -10.68 -3.54
C ASP A 138 -19.73 -12.00 -4.24
N SER A 139 -18.92 -12.83 -3.60
CA SER A 139 -18.69 -14.20 -4.07
C SER A 139 -19.93 -15.06 -3.80
N LEU A 140 -20.15 -16.15 -4.53
CA LEU A 140 -21.28 -17.05 -4.28
C LEU A 140 -21.29 -17.48 -2.81
N GLY A 141 -22.43 -17.38 -2.12
CA GLY A 141 -22.51 -17.74 -0.70
C GLY A 141 -22.03 -16.65 0.28
N HIS A 142 -21.66 -15.45 -0.19
CA HIS A 142 -21.34 -14.28 0.64
C HIS A 142 -22.39 -13.16 0.50
N GLY A 143 -22.34 -12.14 1.36
CA GLY A 143 -23.16 -10.94 1.24
C GLY A 143 -24.67 -11.19 1.34
N ASP A 144 -25.45 -10.35 0.70
CA ASP A 144 -26.92 -10.46 0.71
C ASP A 144 -27.46 -11.43 -0.37
N ASN A 145 -26.60 -12.27 -0.97
CA ASN A 145 -26.99 -13.26 -1.99
C ASN A 145 -28.08 -14.21 -1.47
N HIS A 146 -29.30 -14.08 -1.99
CA HIS A 146 -30.50 -14.77 -1.48
C HIS A 146 -30.43 -16.30 -1.53
N ALA A 147 -29.64 -16.88 -2.44
CA ALA A 147 -29.66 -18.32 -2.71
C ALA A 147 -28.84 -19.18 -1.73
N ARG A 148 -27.89 -18.59 -0.97
CA ARG A 148 -26.91 -19.23 -0.04
C ARG A 148 -26.85 -20.78 -0.15
N PRO A 149 -26.29 -21.33 -1.25
CA PRO A 149 -26.39 -22.76 -1.58
C PRO A 149 -25.50 -23.64 -0.68
N ASP A 150 -25.43 -24.95 -0.92
CA ASP A 150 -24.67 -25.90 -0.11
C ASP A 150 -23.19 -25.45 0.08
N PRO A 151 -22.76 -25.16 1.33
CA PRO A 151 -21.45 -24.58 1.59
C PRO A 151 -20.29 -25.59 1.54
N TYR A 152 -20.54 -26.87 1.26
CA TYR A 152 -19.52 -27.91 1.16
C TYR A 152 -19.26 -28.28 -0.30
N LEU A 153 -20.31 -28.65 -1.05
CA LEU A 153 -20.24 -29.27 -2.37
C LEU A 153 -20.54 -28.30 -3.52
N VAL A 154 -21.29 -27.21 -3.28
CA VAL A 154 -21.58 -26.19 -4.30
C VAL A 154 -20.59 -25.02 -4.20
N VAL A 155 -20.49 -24.38 -3.02
CA VAL A 155 -19.60 -23.21 -2.87
C VAL A 155 -18.14 -23.65 -2.75
N GLN A 156 -17.42 -23.64 -3.87
CA GLN A 156 -16.00 -23.99 -3.97
C GLN A 156 -15.27 -23.14 -5.01
N ASN A 157 -13.93 -23.12 -4.92
CA ASN A 157 -13.04 -22.26 -5.72
C ASN A 157 -13.19 -22.44 -7.24
N ALA A 158 -13.41 -23.67 -7.72
CA ALA A 158 -13.60 -23.94 -9.14
C ALA A 158 -14.87 -23.29 -9.68
N LEU A 159 -16.01 -23.45 -8.99
CA LEU A 159 -17.25 -22.79 -9.37
C LEU A 159 -17.17 -21.26 -9.26
N GLN A 160 -16.52 -20.72 -8.21
CA GLN A 160 -16.31 -19.28 -8.09
C GLN A 160 -15.51 -18.73 -9.29
N ALA A 161 -14.47 -19.44 -9.77
CA ALA A 161 -13.70 -19.02 -10.94
C ALA A 161 -14.57 -18.98 -12.21
N GLU A 162 -15.36 -20.01 -12.48
CA GLU A 162 -16.25 -20.05 -13.66
C GLU A 162 -17.39 -19.01 -13.58
N ILE A 163 -17.92 -18.71 -12.40
CA ILE A 163 -18.86 -17.60 -12.20
C ILE A 163 -18.21 -16.27 -12.60
N ASN A 164 -16.99 -15.99 -12.14
CA ASN A 164 -16.27 -14.76 -12.48
C ASN A 164 -15.93 -14.67 -13.97
N HIS A 165 -15.52 -15.78 -14.62
CA HIS A 165 -15.31 -15.86 -16.07
C HIS A 165 -16.56 -15.44 -16.86
N ASN A 166 -17.74 -15.98 -16.48
CA ASN A 166 -18.98 -15.67 -17.17
C ASN A 166 -19.44 -14.21 -16.94
N ILE A 167 -19.18 -13.64 -15.76
CA ILE A 167 -19.40 -12.20 -15.50
C ILE A 167 -18.49 -11.34 -16.38
N ILE A 168 -17.18 -11.61 -16.40
CA ILE A 168 -16.20 -10.84 -17.18
C ILE A 168 -16.49 -10.96 -18.69
N SER A 169 -16.82 -12.16 -19.16
CA SER A 169 -17.23 -12.41 -20.54
C SER A 169 -18.50 -11.64 -20.93
N ALA A 170 -19.48 -11.50 -20.03
CA ALA A 170 -20.67 -10.70 -20.26
C ALA A 170 -20.35 -9.19 -20.35
N ILE A 171 -19.40 -8.71 -19.53
CA ILE A 171 -18.92 -7.32 -19.51
C ILE A 171 -18.16 -6.99 -20.81
N ARG A 172 -17.25 -7.86 -21.28
CA ARG A 172 -16.50 -7.63 -22.53
C ARG A 172 -17.41 -7.64 -23.76
N ASN A 173 -18.30 -8.63 -23.88
CA ASN A 173 -19.03 -8.90 -25.12
C ASN A 173 -20.41 -8.23 -25.25
N SER A 174 -20.75 -7.28 -24.36
CA SER A 174 -22.06 -6.60 -24.33
C SER A 174 -23.26 -7.57 -24.29
N SER A 175 -23.21 -8.54 -23.38
CA SER A 175 -24.31 -9.50 -23.18
C SER A 175 -25.58 -8.83 -22.65
N MET A 176 -26.75 -9.38 -22.95
CA MET A 176 -28.01 -9.00 -22.27
C MET A 176 -27.96 -9.23 -20.75
N THR A 177 -27.02 -10.05 -20.26
CA THR A 177 -26.76 -10.29 -18.83
C THR A 177 -25.80 -9.28 -18.19
N ASN A 178 -25.35 -8.24 -18.91
CA ASN A 178 -24.48 -7.19 -18.39
C ASN A 178 -25.29 -6.00 -17.82
N PRO A 179 -25.43 -5.85 -16.49
CA PRO A 179 -26.17 -4.76 -15.87
C PRO A 179 -25.42 -3.41 -15.90
N LEU A 180 -24.14 -3.37 -16.30
CA LEU A 180 -23.35 -2.14 -16.32
C LEU A 180 -23.74 -1.19 -17.47
N ASN A 181 -24.46 -1.71 -18.48
CA ASN A 181 -24.83 -0.99 -19.71
C ASN A 181 -23.63 -0.35 -20.45
N ARG A 182 -22.42 -0.93 -20.25
CA ARG A 182 -21.13 -0.52 -20.81
C ARG A 182 -20.22 -1.74 -20.92
N THR A 183 -19.37 -1.76 -21.95
CA THR A 183 -18.29 -2.74 -22.11
C THR A 183 -16.95 -2.15 -21.70
N PHE A 184 -15.98 -3.01 -21.38
CA PHE A 184 -14.63 -2.63 -21.01
C PHE A 184 -13.62 -3.48 -21.75
N ASP A 185 -12.76 -2.81 -22.54
CA ASP A 185 -11.63 -3.46 -23.23
C ASP A 185 -10.47 -3.71 -22.26
N ASN A 186 -10.34 -2.90 -21.20
CA ASN A 186 -9.28 -2.97 -20.20
C ASN A 186 -9.87 -3.28 -18.83
N ILE A 187 -9.62 -4.49 -18.33
CA ILE A 187 -10.08 -5.02 -17.04
C ILE A 187 -8.88 -5.39 -16.18
N VAL A 188 -8.74 -4.69 -15.04
CA VAL A 188 -7.74 -4.98 -14.00
C VAL A 188 -8.42 -5.82 -12.92
N LEU A 189 -8.01 -7.08 -12.77
CA LEU A 189 -8.47 -7.94 -11.69
C LEU A 189 -7.75 -7.57 -10.39
N VAL A 190 -8.50 -7.31 -9.31
CA VAL A 190 -7.96 -6.96 -8.00
C VAL A 190 -8.50 -7.91 -6.94
N THR A 191 -7.63 -8.65 -6.26
CA THR A 191 -8.04 -9.74 -5.37
C THR A 191 -7.38 -9.70 -4.00
N HIS A 192 -8.05 -10.30 -3.02
CA HIS A 192 -7.50 -10.48 -1.68
C HIS A 192 -7.67 -11.90 -1.12
N SER A 193 -6.61 -12.46 -0.54
CA SER A 193 -6.64 -13.71 0.25
C SER A 193 -7.32 -14.87 -0.51
N TYR A 194 -8.48 -15.38 -0.06
CA TYR A 194 -9.25 -16.40 -0.79
C TYR A 194 -9.58 -15.98 -2.23
N GLY A 195 -10.02 -14.73 -2.45
CA GLY A 195 -10.27 -14.18 -3.77
C GLY A 195 -9.03 -14.17 -4.66
N SER A 196 -7.82 -14.15 -4.08
CA SER A 196 -6.57 -14.33 -4.84
C SER A 196 -6.37 -15.78 -5.30
N SER A 197 -6.83 -16.78 -4.54
CA SER A 197 -6.89 -18.17 -5.00
C SER A 197 -7.88 -18.30 -6.16
N THR A 198 -9.06 -17.70 -6.04
CA THR A 198 -10.08 -17.64 -7.11
C THR A 198 -9.54 -16.94 -8.36
N GLY A 199 -8.83 -15.81 -8.19
CA GLY A 199 -8.20 -15.07 -9.29
C GLY A 199 -7.13 -15.89 -10.02
N VAL A 200 -6.27 -16.62 -9.31
CA VAL A 200 -5.30 -17.51 -9.96
C VAL A 200 -5.99 -18.67 -10.68
N SER A 201 -7.03 -19.27 -10.10
CA SER A 201 -7.83 -20.31 -10.76
C SER A 201 -8.51 -19.80 -12.04
N LEU A 202 -9.16 -18.63 -11.98
CA LEU A 202 -9.76 -17.92 -13.11
C LEU A 202 -8.74 -17.69 -14.22
N VAL A 203 -7.64 -17.01 -13.91
CA VAL A 203 -6.60 -16.63 -14.87
C VAL A 203 -5.82 -17.83 -15.42
N ARG A 204 -5.81 -18.97 -14.71
CA ARG A 204 -5.27 -20.23 -15.22
C ARG A 204 -6.18 -20.87 -16.26
N SER A 205 -7.49 -20.90 -16.04
CA SER A 205 -8.47 -21.47 -16.98
C SER A 205 -8.71 -20.54 -18.18
N HIS A 206 -8.80 -19.24 -17.91
CA HIS A 206 -9.25 -18.20 -18.84
C HIS A 206 -8.25 -17.02 -18.86
N PRO A 207 -7.03 -17.23 -19.36
CA PRO A 207 -5.94 -16.24 -19.28
C PRO A 207 -6.17 -14.95 -20.08
N THR A 208 -7.20 -14.90 -20.94
CA THR A 208 -7.54 -13.73 -21.76
C THR A 208 -8.67 -12.87 -21.17
N ASP A 209 -9.21 -13.24 -20.00
CA ASP A 209 -10.33 -12.53 -19.39
C ASP A 209 -9.96 -11.13 -18.90
N ILE A 210 -8.71 -10.92 -18.50
CA ILE A 210 -8.22 -9.69 -17.83
C ILE A 210 -6.94 -9.21 -18.50
N ASP A 211 -6.62 -7.93 -18.33
CA ASP A 211 -5.45 -7.29 -18.95
C ASP A 211 -4.31 -7.06 -17.95
N ALA A 212 -4.64 -6.95 -16.66
CA ALA A 212 -3.68 -6.84 -15.57
C ALA A 212 -4.22 -7.50 -14.29
N PHE A 213 -3.33 -8.03 -13.45
CA PHE A 213 -3.69 -8.75 -12.23
C PHE A 213 -2.99 -8.18 -10.99
N VAL A 214 -3.79 -7.69 -10.04
CA VAL A 214 -3.37 -7.29 -8.70
C VAL A 214 -3.75 -8.37 -7.71
N ILE A 215 -2.76 -9.05 -7.15
CA ILE A 215 -2.95 -10.18 -6.24
C ILE A 215 -2.42 -9.86 -4.83
N THR A 216 -3.33 -9.74 -3.85
CA THR A 216 -2.98 -9.36 -2.48
C THR A 216 -3.29 -10.44 -1.45
N GLY A 217 -2.58 -10.43 -0.32
CA GLY A 217 -2.77 -11.41 0.75
C GLY A 217 -2.42 -12.85 0.32
N TRP A 218 -1.51 -12.98 -0.64
CA TRP A 218 -1.21 -14.24 -1.32
C TRP A 218 0.13 -14.84 -0.88
N SER A 219 0.25 -16.16 -1.00
CA SER A 219 1.49 -16.91 -0.84
C SER A 219 1.49 -18.12 -1.77
N THR A 220 2.64 -18.46 -2.33
CA THR A 220 2.85 -19.72 -3.07
C THR A 220 2.97 -20.94 -2.14
N SER A 221 3.02 -20.71 -0.82
CA SER A 221 3.10 -21.72 0.23
C SER A 221 1.95 -21.56 1.24
N LEU A 222 1.33 -22.67 1.66
CA LEU A 222 0.44 -22.68 2.82
C LEU A 222 1.21 -23.20 4.05
N SER A 223 1.37 -22.34 5.05
CA SER A 223 1.94 -22.74 6.34
C SER A 223 0.99 -23.68 7.08
N ARG A 224 1.43 -24.90 7.42
CA ARG A 224 0.64 -25.86 8.22
C ARG A 224 0.12 -25.27 9.55
N ASN A 225 0.82 -24.28 10.12
CA ASN A 225 0.40 -23.59 11.33
C ASN A 225 -0.63 -22.46 11.10
N ALA A 226 -1.11 -22.24 9.87
CA ALA A 226 -2.14 -21.24 9.59
C ALA A 226 -3.52 -21.71 10.10
N ALA A 227 -3.85 -22.98 9.90
CA ALA A 227 -5.16 -23.57 10.21
C ALA A 227 -5.58 -23.42 11.69
N VAL A 228 -4.68 -23.80 12.60
CA VAL A 228 -4.88 -23.73 14.06
C VAL A 228 -5.17 -22.30 14.55
N ARG A 229 -4.76 -21.27 13.78
CA ARG A 229 -4.95 -19.86 14.13
C ARG A 229 -6.27 -19.25 13.64
N GLN A 230 -6.95 -19.85 12.66
CA GLN A 230 -8.16 -19.29 12.05
C GLN A 230 -9.36 -19.35 13.01
N GLN A 231 -9.53 -20.45 13.75
CA GLN A 231 -10.64 -20.65 14.70
C GLN A 231 -12.03 -20.34 14.10
N PHE A 232 -12.29 -20.91 12.91
CA PHE A 232 -13.60 -20.83 12.26
C PHE A 232 -14.64 -21.68 13.01
N ILE A 233 -15.81 -21.09 13.23
CA ILE A 233 -17.00 -21.79 13.76
C ILE A 233 -18.26 -21.32 12.99
N PRO A 234 -19.38 -22.05 13.04
CA PRO A 234 -20.60 -21.68 12.32
C PRO A 234 -21.06 -20.26 12.61
N ALA A 235 -21.31 -19.47 11.57
CA ALA A 235 -21.57 -18.04 11.71
C ALA A 235 -22.87 -17.75 12.48
N VAL A 236 -23.87 -18.62 12.34
CA VAL A 236 -25.12 -18.59 13.13
C VAL A 236 -24.89 -18.77 14.64
N ASP A 237 -23.81 -19.45 15.05
CA ASP A 237 -23.48 -19.59 16.48
C ASP A 237 -22.73 -18.35 17.03
N VAL A 238 -22.08 -17.56 16.17
CA VAL A 238 -21.39 -16.29 16.54
C VAL A 238 -22.38 -15.11 16.56
N HIS A 239 -23.17 -14.97 15.49
CA HIS A 239 -24.09 -13.85 15.29
C HIS A 239 -25.48 -14.37 14.86
N PRO A 240 -26.25 -15.00 15.79
CA PRO A 240 -27.49 -15.72 15.45
C PRO A 240 -28.56 -14.85 14.80
N ASN A 241 -28.59 -13.54 15.08
CA ASN A 241 -29.55 -12.62 14.46
C ASN A 241 -29.16 -12.22 13.03
N ARG A 242 -27.86 -12.15 12.71
CA ARG A 242 -27.36 -11.71 11.40
C ARG A 242 -27.33 -12.87 10.39
N PHE A 243 -26.97 -14.06 10.86
CA PHE A 243 -26.84 -15.27 10.04
C PHE A 243 -27.96 -16.29 10.34
N ALA A 244 -29.13 -15.79 10.74
CA ALA A 244 -30.31 -16.60 11.02
C ALA A 244 -30.70 -17.43 9.79
N GLY A 245 -30.82 -18.75 9.95
CA GLY A 245 -31.24 -19.66 8.88
C GLY A 245 -30.14 -20.06 7.88
N LEU A 246 -28.89 -19.59 8.04
CA LEU A 246 -27.77 -20.13 7.27
C LEU A 246 -27.40 -21.55 7.75
N ASP A 247 -26.98 -22.39 6.80
CA ASP A 247 -26.37 -23.69 7.12
C ASP A 247 -25.09 -23.50 7.93
N LYS A 248 -24.81 -24.41 8.88
CA LYS A 248 -23.64 -24.27 9.77
C LYS A 248 -22.29 -24.43 9.07
N GLY A 249 -22.24 -24.95 7.85
CA GLY A 249 -21.07 -24.92 6.97
C GLY A 249 -20.71 -23.52 6.46
N TYR A 250 -21.56 -22.51 6.66
CA TYR A 250 -21.16 -21.10 6.58
C TYR A 250 -20.51 -20.67 7.89
N VAL A 251 -19.19 -20.52 7.88
CA VAL A 251 -18.38 -20.26 9.07
C VAL A 251 -17.81 -18.83 9.09
N THR A 252 -17.49 -18.34 10.29
CA THR A 252 -16.75 -17.08 10.49
C THR A 252 -15.84 -17.18 11.72
N HIS A 253 -15.10 -16.12 12.04
CA HIS A 253 -14.20 -16.11 13.20
C HIS A 253 -14.97 -16.05 14.52
N MET A 254 -14.57 -16.88 15.49
CA MET A 254 -15.21 -16.94 16.81
C MET A 254 -15.15 -15.63 17.62
N THR A 255 -14.11 -14.80 17.47
CA THR A 255 -13.90 -13.57 18.26
C THR A 255 -13.13 -12.50 17.50
N GLU A 256 -13.26 -11.22 17.90
CA GLU A 256 -12.39 -10.12 17.43
C GLU A 256 -10.92 -10.50 17.59
N MET A 257 -10.55 -11.07 18.74
CA MET A 257 -9.17 -11.43 19.04
C MET A 257 -8.62 -12.49 18.08
N SER A 258 -9.41 -13.51 17.73
CA SER A 258 -8.97 -14.54 16.77
C SER A 258 -8.83 -13.98 15.37
N ARG A 259 -9.83 -13.22 14.88
CA ARG A 259 -9.77 -12.51 13.59
C ARG A 259 -8.56 -11.57 13.49
N LYS A 260 -8.31 -10.80 14.54
CA LYS A 260 -7.17 -9.88 14.68
C LYS A 260 -5.83 -10.59 14.65
N ILE A 261 -5.66 -11.68 15.42
CA ILE A 261 -4.41 -12.47 15.41
C ILE A 261 -4.20 -13.18 14.06
N THR A 262 -5.28 -13.52 13.35
CA THR A 262 -5.22 -14.13 12.02
C THR A 262 -4.77 -13.14 10.95
N PHE A 263 -5.41 -11.97 10.85
CA PHE A 263 -5.24 -11.05 9.71
C PHE A 263 -4.37 -9.82 9.99
N TYR A 264 -4.18 -9.41 11.25
CA TYR A 264 -3.53 -8.14 11.60
C TYR A 264 -2.18 -8.36 12.29
N ALA A 265 -1.15 -7.68 11.79
CA ALA A 265 0.20 -7.75 12.35
C ALA A 265 0.97 -6.43 12.18
N GLY A 266 1.77 -6.07 13.19
CA GLY A 266 2.49 -4.79 13.24
C GLY A 266 1.62 -3.65 13.77
N ASN A 267 1.93 -2.41 13.38
CA ASN A 267 1.12 -1.26 13.76
C ASN A 267 -0.06 -1.12 12.79
N PHE A 268 -1.26 -0.89 13.32
CA PHE A 268 -2.49 -0.57 12.60
C PHE A 268 -3.37 0.30 13.51
N ASN A 269 -4.33 1.05 12.94
CA ASN A 269 -5.32 1.72 13.77
C ASN A 269 -6.22 0.63 14.40
N LEU A 270 -6.41 0.69 15.72
CA LEU A 270 -7.13 -0.33 16.49
C LEU A 270 -8.63 -0.39 16.16
N ILE A 271 -9.19 0.67 15.53
CA ILE A 271 -10.57 0.66 15.03
C ILE A 271 -10.76 -0.35 13.89
N VAL A 272 -9.74 -0.55 13.04
CA VAL A 272 -9.85 -1.37 11.81
C VAL A 272 -10.17 -2.83 12.10
N PRO A 273 -9.45 -3.58 12.97
CA PRO A 273 -9.82 -4.96 13.29
C PRO A 273 -11.12 -5.08 14.10
N LEU A 274 -11.58 -4.01 14.77
CA LEU A 274 -12.85 -4.01 15.46
C LEU A 274 -14.01 -3.94 14.46
N GLU A 275 -13.99 -2.95 13.57
CA GLU A 275 -15.02 -2.79 12.54
C GLU A 275 -15.00 -3.96 11.53
N ASP A 276 -13.81 -4.45 11.16
CA ASP A 276 -13.66 -5.67 10.36
C ASP A 276 -14.32 -6.90 11.01
N TYR A 277 -14.26 -7.04 12.33
CA TYR A 277 -14.99 -8.10 13.04
C TYR A 277 -16.51 -7.85 13.06
N VAL A 278 -16.95 -6.60 13.22
CA VAL A 278 -18.37 -6.21 13.25
C VAL A 278 -19.06 -6.43 11.89
N VAL A 279 -18.42 -5.99 10.79
CA VAL A 279 -18.99 -6.06 9.44
C VAL A 279 -18.62 -7.35 8.69
N GLY A 280 -17.64 -8.11 9.16
CA GLY A 280 -17.16 -9.36 8.57
C GLY A 280 -18.27 -10.37 8.26
N ASP A 281 -18.12 -11.14 7.19
CA ASP A 281 -19.12 -12.06 6.66
C ASP A 281 -18.74 -13.53 6.95
N THR A 282 -19.43 -14.46 6.30
CA THR A 282 -19.15 -15.88 6.30
C THR A 282 -18.11 -16.30 5.26
N VAL A 283 -17.76 -17.57 5.24
CA VAL A 283 -17.15 -18.29 4.12
C VAL A 283 -17.66 -19.74 4.17
N GLY A 284 -17.81 -20.41 3.02
CA GLY A 284 -18.17 -21.82 2.98
C GLY A 284 -17.02 -22.74 3.41
N VAL A 285 -17.33 -23.86 4.08
CA VAL A 285 -16.36 -24.93 4.36
C VAL A 285 -15.68 -25.41 3.07
N GLY A 286 -16.45 -25.56 1.99
CA GLY A 286 -15.97 -26.00 0.69
C GLY A 286 -15.02 -25.00 0.03
N GLU A 287 -15.21 -23.70 0.22
CA GLU A 287 -14.27 -22.66 -0.23
C GLU A 287 -12.94 -22.79 0.49
N ILE A 288 -12.97 -22.88 1.82
CA ILE A 288 -11.78 -23.09 2.65
C ILE A 288 -11.00 -24.33 2.20
N LEU A 289 -11.69 -25.48 2.04
CA LEU A 289 -11.04 -26.75 1.72
C LEU A 289 -10.63 -26.86 0.25
N SER A 290 -11.22 -26.06 -0.65
CA SER A 290 -10.83 -25.96 -2.07
C SER A 290 -9.73 -24.94 -2.37
N LEU A 291 -9.15 -24.30 -1.35
CA LEU A 291 -8.03 -23.35 -1.48
C LEU A 291 -6.85 -23.86 -2.32
N VAL A 292 -6.61 -25.18 -2.33
CA VAL A 292 -5.54 -25.82 -3.13
C VAL A 292 -5.69 -25.59 -4.64
N GLY A 293 -6.91 -25.31 -5.11
CA GLY A 293 -7.21 -25.06 -6.52
C GLY A 293 -6.37 -23.93 -7.12
N GLY A 294 -6.18 -22.82 -6.41
CA GLY A 294 -5.41 -21.67 -6.89
C GLY A 294 -3.89 -21.76 -6.67
N LEU A 295 -3.36 -22.83 -6.05
CA LEU A 295 -1.91 -22.93 -5.79
C LEU A 295 -1.08 -23.30 -7.04
N ALA A 296 -1.71 -23.78 -8.12
CA ALA A 296 -1.00 -24.14 -9.34
C ALA A 296 -0.79 -22.92 -10.26
N PRO A 297 0.40 -22.73 -10.88
CA PRO A 297 0.70 -21.53 -11.66
C PRO A 297 -0.19 -21.32 -12.89
N ALA A 298 -0.71 -20.10 -13.06
CA ALA A 298 -1.43 -19.64 -14.25
C ALA A 298 -0.47 -19.30 -15.42
N ARG A 299 0.17 -20.33 -16.01
CA ARG A 299 1.23 -20.15 -17.03
C ARG A 299 0.79 -19.50 -18.35
N GLY A 300 -0.51 -19.40 -18.62
CA GLY A 300 -1.04 -18.82 -19.86
C GLY A 300 -1.23 -17.30 -19.83
N PHE A 301 -1.05 -16.65 -18.67
CA PHE A 301 -1.25 -15.22 -18.53
C PHE A 301 0.03 -14.43 -18.78
N GLU A 302 -0.03 -13.48 -19.72
CA GLU A 302 1.12 -12.66 -20.14
C GLU A 302 0.99 -11.18 -19.73
N GLY A 303 -0.14 -10.78 -19.12
CA GLY A 303 -0.36 -9.41 -18.65
C GLY A 303 0.46 -9.05 -17.41
N PRO A 304 0.63 -7.74 -17.10
CA PRO A 304 1.32 -7.29 -15.90
C PRO A 304 0.65 -7.80 -14.61
N ILE A 305 1.48 -8.29 -13.69
CA ILE A 305 1.07 -8.75 -12.35
C ILE A 305 1.71 -7.85 -11.28
N LEU A 306 0.90 -7.35 -10.33
CA LEU A 306 1.37 -6.81 -9.06
C LEU A 306 1.02 -7.77 -7.93
N ALA A 307 2.01 -8.28 -7.20
CA ALA A 307 1.81 -9.25 -6.11
C ALA A 307 2.24 -8.68 -4.75
N HIS A 308 1.42 -8.93 -3.71
CA HIS A 308 1.69 -8.52 -2.33
C HIS A 308 1.55 -9.70 -1.34
N GLY A 309 2.70 -10.18 -0.84
CA GLY A 309 2.85 -11.37 0.01
C GLY A 309 3.94 -11.22 1.09
N ARG A 310 4.25 -12.30 1.84
CA ARG A 310 5.11 -12.20 3.04
C ARG A 310 5.87 -13.50 3.43
N GLU A 311 6.85 -13.94 2.65
CA GLU A 311 7.84 -14.96 3.06
C GLU A 311 9.30 -14.57 2.74
N PRO A 312 10.31 -15.08 3.50
CA PRO A 312 11.70 -14.71 3.30
C PRO A 312 12.35 -15.54 2.18
N GLY A 313 12.66 -14.90 1.06
CA GLY A 313 13.26 -15.54 -0.13
C GLY A 313 12.60 -15.14 -1.46
N MET A 314 11.42 -14.53 -1.40
CA MET A 314 10.77 -13.86 -2.53
C MET A 314 10.10 -12.58 -2.03
N ILE A 315 10.53 -11.43 -2.54
CA ILE A 315 9.89 -10.09 -2.45
C ILE A 315 9.19 -9.81 -1.10
N THR A 316 9.96 -9.29 -0.14
CA THR A 316 9.44 -8.40 0.92
C THR A 316 8.77 -7.17 0.29
N ALA A 317 7.75 -6.49 0.85
CA ALA A 317 7.12 -6.48 2.18
C ALA A 317 5.68 -5.87 2.05
N ALA A 318 4.83 -5.63 3.06
CA ALA A 318 4.53 -6.22 4.38
C ALA A 318 3.24 -5.55 4.93
N LYS A 319 2.67 -6.07 6.04
CA LYS A 319 1.83 -5.36 7.05
C LYS A 319 0.85 -4.25 6.57
N ARG A 320 -0.46 -4.49 6.75
CA ARG A 320 -1.63 -3.59 6.52
C ARG A 320 -2.20 -3.65 5.07
N PRO A 321 -3.20 -4.52 4.79
CA PRO A 321 -3.80 -4.60 3.46
C PRO A 321 -4.48 -3.28 3.04
N PHE A 322 -5.21 -2.65 3.96
CA PHE A 322 -5.99 -1.44 3.70
C PHE A 322 -5.20 -0.15 3.43
N LYS A 323 -3.87 -0.14 3.62
CA LYS A 323 -3.00 1.01 3.30
C LYS A 323 -2.02 0.75 2.15
N HIS A 324 -2.12 -0.43 1.53
CA HIS A 324 -1.42 -0.79 0.28
C HIS A 324 -2.37 -1.05 -0.90
N MET A 325 -3.68 -0.94 -0.66
CA MET A 325 -4.49 0.04 -1.40
C MET A 325 -3.89 1.47 -1.27
N ILE A 326 -4.39 2.47 -1.96
CA ILE A 326 -3.68 3.73 -2.32
C ILE A 326 -2.54 3.50 -3.33
N PHE A 327 -1.65 2.51 -3.10
CA PHE A 327 -0.40 2.30 -3.85
C PHE A 327 -0.53 2.07 -5.37
N LEU A 328 -1.69 1.64 -5.85
CA LEU A 328 -1.87 1.27 -7.27
C LEU A 328 -2.09 2.45 -8.21
N LEU A 329 -2.18 3.69 -7.71
CA LEU A 329 -2.20 4.88 -8.55
C LEU A 329 -1.18 5.92 -8.04
N ARG A 330 0.03 5.81 -8.62
CA ARG A 330 1.27 6.57 -8.34
C ARG A 330 2.08 6.08 -7.13
N SER A 331 3.14 5.33 -7.42
CA SER A 331 4.23 5.05 -6.48
C SER A 331 4.90 6.35 -6.05
N CYS A 332 4.69 6.81 -4.81
CA CYS A 332 5.33 8.03 -4.32
C CYS A 332 6.79 7.73 -3.94
N THR A 333 7.75 8.28 -4.68
CA THR A 333 9.19 8.03 -4.51
C THR A 333 9.86 9.16 -3.73
N VAL A 334 10.68 8.79 -2.74
CA VAL A 334 11.42 9.73 -1.88
C VAL A 334 12.93 9.66 -2.19
N LEU A 335 13.50 10.78 -2.63
CA LEU A 335 14.95 10.90 -2.83
C LEU A 335 15.63 11.30 -1.52
N VAL A 336 16.44 10.39 -0.96
CA VAL A 336 17.28 10.67 0.23
C VAL A 336 18.72 10.92 -0.20
N THR A 337 19.15 12.19 -0.14
CA THR A 337 20.52 12.53 -0.56
C THR A 337 21.54 12.12 0.51
N GLY A 338 22.67 11.53 0.09
CA GLY A 338 23.72 11.10 1.04
C GLY A 338 23.33 9.87 1.85
N ALA A 339 22.71 8.88 1.21
CA ALA A 339 22.08 7.69 1.79
C ALA A 339 22.94 6.89 2.79
N HIS A 340 24.27 6.96 2.67
CA HIS A 340 25.25 6.30 3.54
C HIS A 340 25.49 7.03 4.88
N GLY A 341 24.85 8.18 5.13
CA GLY A 341 24.95 8.92 6.38
C GLY A 341 24.18 8.29 7.55
N TYR A 342 24.62 8.54 8.78
CA TYR A 342 23.96 8.01 10.01
C TYR A 342 22.48 8.35 10.10
N LEU A 343 22.12 9.63 9.91
CA LEU A 343 20.72 10.06 9.86
C LEU A 343 19.99 9.46 8.66
N ALA A 344 20.66 9.35 7.50
CA ALA A 344 20.08 8.83 6.29
C ALA A 344 19.64 7.37 6.42
N GLY A 345 20.45 6.49 7.03
CA GLY A 345 20.04 5.10 7.29
C GLY A 345 18.77 5.00 8.15
N ARG A 346 18.58 5.91 9.12
CA ARG A 346 17.34 5.99 9.92
C ARG A 346 16.17 6.56 9.13
N THR A 347 16.39 7.60 8.34
CA THR A 347 15.38 8.21 7.45
C THR A 347 14.89 7.19 6.42
N ILE A 348 15.80 6.52 5.71
CA ILE A 348 15.47 5.50 4.69
C ILE A 348 14.63 4.39 5.32
N ALA A 349 15.06 3.83 6.46
CA ALA A 349 14.28 2.81 7.17
C ALA A 349 12.89 3.31 7.57
N ALA A 350 12.76 4.54 8.10
CA ALA A 350 11.48 5.11 8.48
C ALA A 350 10.55 5.42 7.29
N VAL A 351 11.12 5.78 6.14
CA VAL A 351 10.38 6.06 4.89
C VAL A 351 9.90 4.76 4.24
N ILE A 352 10.74 3.71 4.19
CA ILE A 352 10.35 2.38 3.71
C ILE A 352 9.33 1.72 4.66
N GLU A 353 9.52 1.83 5.99
CA GLU A 353 8.52 1.35 6.97
C GLU A 353 7.22 2.18 6.96
N ALA A 354 7.24 3.38 6.38
CA ALA A 354 6.06 4.17 6.07
C ALA A 354 5.43 3.82 4.71
N GLY A 355 6.02 2.92 3.91
CA GLY A 355 5.44 2.53 2.61
C GLY A 355 5.67 3.57 1.52
N PHE A 356 6.89 4.08 1.38
CA PHE A 356 7.32 4.84 0.21
C PHE A 356 8.50 4.15 -0.46
N LEU A 357 8.62 4.28 -1.79
CA LEU A 357 9.84 3.89 -2.49
C LEU A 357 10.98 4.85 -2.13
N VAL A 358 12.21 4.35 -2.01
CA VAL A 358 13.37 5.20 -1.70
C VAL A 358 14.44 5.11 -2.76
N HIS A 359 14.81 6.29 -3.26
CA HIS A 359 15.99 6.49 -4.08
C HIS A 359 17.07 7.16 -3.25
N GLY A 360 18.22 6.51 -3.07
CA GLY A 360 19.36 7.04 -2.32
C GLY A 360 20.43 7.66 -3.22
N THR A 361 21.01 8.80 -2.85
CA THR A 361 22.25 9.28 -3.52
C THR A 361 23.50 8.95 -2.72
N VAL A 362 24.53 8.46 -3.40
CA VAL A 362 25.83 8.07 -2.81
C VAL A 362 26.99 8.66 -3.59
N ARG A 363 28.17 8.84 -2.96
CA ARG A 363 29.34 9.43 -3.65
C ARG A 363 30.15 8.41 -4.44
N SER A 364 30.10 7.13 -4.05
CA SER A 364 30.92 6.05 -4.61
C SER A 364 30.24 4.68 -4.46
N PRO A 365 30.62 3.66 -5.27
CA PRO A 365 30.07 2.31 -5.13
C PRO A 365 30.24 1.68 -3.73
N PRO A 366 31.39 1.80 -3.03
CA PRO A 366 31.52 1.30 -1.65
C PRO A 366 30.54 1.96 -0.66
N ALA A 367 30.10 3.18 -0.92
CA ALA A 367 29.06 3.84 -0.11
C ALA A 367 27.65 3.27 -0.40
N ALA A 368 27.38 2.78 -1.61
CA ALA A 368 26.16 2.03 -1.95
C ALA A 368 26.11 0.69 -1.19
N GLU A 369 27.22 -0.07 -1.22
CA GLU A 369 27.35 -1.33 -0.47
C GLU A 369 27.21 -1.09 1.04
N THR A 370 27.85 -0.04 1.57
CA THR A 370 27.76 0.31 2.99
C THR A 370 26.32 0.56 3.44
N VAL A 371 25.53 1.33 2.68
CA VAL A 371 24.12 1.56 3.04
C VAL A 371 23.30 0.28 2.90
N LYS A 372 23.39 -0.45 1.77
CA LYS A 372 22.63 -1.69 1.56
C LYS A 372 22.91 -2.74 2.63
N ASN A 373 24.16 -2.88 3.09
CA ASN A 373 24.52 -3.76 4.21
C ASN A 373 23.97 -3.26 5.56
N SER A 374 24.01 -1.94 5.81
CA SER A 374 23.54 -1.33 7.06
C SER A 374 22.02 -1.38 7.24
N ILE A 375 21.28 -1.43 6.14
CA ILE A 375 19.82 -1.62 6.11
C ILE A 375 19.43 -2.88 5.34
N SER A 376 20.15 -3.99 5.54
CA SER A 376 19.95 -5.26 4.79
C SER A 376 18.53 -5.86 4.82
N ARG A 377 17.68 -5.43 5.77
CA ARG A 377 16.24 -5.75 5.80
C ARG A 377 15.41 -5.03 4.71
N PHE A 378 15.98 -4.01 4.08
CA PHE A 378 15.36 -3.07 3.15
C PHE A 378 16.26 -2.81 1.91
N SER A 379 17.24 -3.67 1.63
CA SER A 379 18.24 -3.47 0.57
C SER A 379 17.65 -3.47 -0.84
N ASP A 380 16.54 -4.18 -1.00
CA ASP A 380 15.86 -4.43 -2.26
C ASP A 380 14.84 -3.32 -2.55
N ASP A 381 14.37 -2.64 -1.50
CA ASP A 381 13.51 -1.46 -1.51
C ASP A 381 14.30 -0.13 -1.69
N LEU A 382 15.63 -0.21 -1.86
CA LEU A 382 16.54 0.94 -2.01
C LEU A 382 17.29 0.90 -3.36
N GLU A 383 16.88 1.78 -4.27
CA GLU A 383 17.67 2.14 -5.43
C GLU A 383 18.76 3.15 -5.07
N THR A 384 19.89 3.17 -5.78
CA THR A 384 20.96 4.13 -5.51
C THR A 384 21.60 4.71 -6.77
N THR A 385 21.65 6.04 -6.87
CA THR A 385 22.40 6.76 -7.91
C THR A 385 23.71 7.34 -7.36
N GLN A 386 24.79 7.20 -8.12
CA GLN A 386 26.07 7.79 -7.76
C GLN A 386 26.13 9.27 -8.20
N ILE A 387 26.35 10.17 -7.23
CA ILE A 387 26.61 11.59 -7.45
C ILE A 387 27.96 11.93 -6.78
N PRO A 388 29.08 11.88 -7.51
CA PRO A 388 30.42 12.12 -6.95
C PRO A 388 30.62 13.55 -6.46
N ASN A 389 30.02 14.53 -7.15
CA ASN A 389 30.09 15.94 -6.79
C ASN A 389 28.70 16.61 -6.86
N ILE A 390 28.17 16.97 -5.70
CA ILE A 390 26.85 17.60 -5.54
C ILE A 390 26.82 19.10 -5.86
N THR A 391 27.96 19.72 -6.23
CA THR A 391 28.02 21.17 -6.53
C THR A 391 27.92 21.51 -8.02
N LEU A 392 27.83 20.51 -8.90
CA LEU A 392 27.67 20.72 -10.34
C LEU A 392 26.20 20.96 -10.65
N SER A 393 25.87 21.93 -11.53
CA SER A 393 24.49 22.09 -12.00
C SER A 393 24.06 20.84 -12.76
N GLY A 394 22.81 20.39 -12.53
CA GLY A 394 22.27 19.13 -13.06
C GLY A 394 22.80 17.85 -12.41
N ALA A 395 23.61 17.93 -11.35
CA ALA A 395 24.15 16.74 -10.65
C ALA A 395 23.07 15.79 -10.11
N PHE A 396 21.85 16.30 -9.87
CA PHE A 396 20.71 15.51 -9.38
C PHE A 396 19.65 15.23 -10.46
N ASP A 397 19.75 15.77 -11.67
CA ASP A 397 18.69 15.66 -12.71
C ASP A 397 18.28 14.19 -12.96
N GLU A 398 19.27 13.29 -13.14
CA GLU A 398 19.01 11.85 -13.31
C GLU A 398 18.48 11.15 -12.05
N ALA A 399 18.83 11.65 -10.86
CA ALA A 399 18.39 11.10 -9.58
C ALA A 399 17.04 11.65 -9.11
N MET A 400 16.44 12.59 -9.85
CA MET A 400 15.15 13.21 -9.51
C MET A 400 14.00 12.79 -10.42
N LYS A 401 14.25 12.12 -11.54
CA LYS A 401 13.20 11.67 -12.48
C LYS A 401 12.11 10.86 -11.77
N GLY A 402 10.87 11.36 -11.77
CA GLY A 402 9.74 10.71 -11.12
C GLY A 402 9.76 10.71 -9.59
N VAL A 403 10.62 11.51 -8.95
CA VAL A 403 10.67 11.69 -7.49
C VAL A 403 9.63 12.71 -7.04
N ASN A 404 8.94 12.40 -5.94
CA ASN A 404 7.90 13.28 -5.39
C ASN A 404 8.38 14.08 -4.18
N VAL A 405 9.17 13.47 -3.30
CA VAL A 405 9.67 14.13 -2.08
C VAL A 405 11.19 14.03 -2.04
N ILE A 406 11.86 15.14 -1.79
CA ILE A 406 13.32 15.19 -1.65
C ILE A 406 13.65 15.43 -0.17
N VAL A 407 14.42 14.53 0.44
CA VAL A 407 14.95 14.69 1.80
C VAL A 407 16.46 14.88 1.69
N HIS A 408 16.90 16.13 1.79
CA HIS A 408 18.29 16.52 1.59
C HIS A 408 19.10 16.38 2.88
N LEU A 409 19.86 15.28 2.99
CA LEU A 409 20.76 14.98 4.12
C LEU A 409 22.25 15.09 3.73
N ALA A 410 22.57 15.18 2.43
CA ALA A 410 23.93 15.27 1.91
C ALA A 410 24.61 16.61 2.20
N SER A 411 25.09 16.80 3.43
CA SER A 411 25.90 17.97 3.77
C SER A 411 27.40 17.75 3.46
N PRO A 412 28.12 18.77 2.95
CA PRO A 412 29.59 18.76 2.88
C PRO A 412 30.28 18.74 4.25
N SER A 413 29.52 18.86 5.35
CA SER A 413 30.02 19.06 6.71
C SER A 413 30.79 17.86 7.27
N GLY A 414 32.12 17.94 7.16
CA GLY A 414 33.03 17.29 8.10
C GLY A 414 34.00 18.34 8.65
N PHE A 415 34.38 18.22 9.93
CA PHE A 415 35.35 19.11 10.61
C PHE A 415 36.78 19.13 10.00
N LYS A 416 36.97 18.52 8.82
CA LYS A 416 38.24 18.42 8.10
C LYS A 416 38.50 19.59 7.15
N LEU A 417 37.45 20.25 6.66
CA LEU A 417 37.59 21.46 5.83
C LEU A 417 37.75 22.68 6.74
N LYS A 418 38.89 23.38 6.64
CA LYS A 418 39.26 24.53 7.47
C LYS A 418 39.09 25.89 6.79
N ASP A 419 38.99 25.90 5.47
CA ASP A 419 38.78 27.11 4.66
C ASP A 419 37.29 27.50 4.70
N PRO A 420 36.91 28.62 5.34
CA PRO A 420 35.51 29.00 5.45
C PRO A 420 34.92 29.44 4.11
N GLU A 421 35.70 30.05 3.20
CA GLU A 421 35.19 30.49 1.91
C GLU A 421 34.88 29.28 1.02
N LEU A 422 35.79 28.30 0.98
CA LEU A 422 35.57 27.05 0.26
C LEU A 422 34.38 26.26 0.84
N VAL A 423 34.27 26.17 2.18
CA VAL A 423 33.14 25.50 2.83
C VAL A 423 31.81 26.18 2.50
N MET A 424 31.75 27.51 2.59
CA MET A 424 30.56 28.28 2.22
C MET A 424 30.18 28.03 0.77
N LYS A 425 31.14 28.17 -0.16
CA LYS A 425 30.92 27.98 -1.59
C LYS A 425 30.41 26.57 -1.93
N ILE A 426 31.06 25.52 -1.41
CA ILE A 426 30.62 24.14 -1.64
C ILE A 426 29.20 23.94 -1.10
N THR A 427 28.90 24.51 0.06
CA THR A 427 27.60 24.31 0.71
C THR A 427 26.48 25.04 -0.02
N THR A 428 26.64 26.33 -0.38
CA THR A 428 25.61 27.05 -1.15
C THR A 428 25.42 26.44 -2.53
N SER A 429 26.50 26.17 -3.27
CA SER A 429 26.39 25.56 -4.62
C SER A 429 25.79 24.15 -4.59
N SER A 430 25.89 23.41 -3.48
CA SER A 430 25.18 22.13 -3.34
C SER A 430 23.68 22.27 -3.15
N ILE A 431 23.23 23.35 -2.52
CA ILE A 431 21.80 23.69 -2.39
C ILE A 431 21.29 24.24 -3.72
N ASP A 432 22.04 25.12 -4.38
CA ASP A 432 21.68 25.65 -5.70
C ASP A 432 21.49 24.52 -6.71
N SER A 433 22.46 23.60 -6.82
CA SER A 433 22.38 22.41 -7.69
C SER A 433 21.15 21.54 -7.40
N LEU A 434 20.88 21.25 -6.13
CA LEU A 434 19.72 20.47 -5.71
C LEU A 434 18.41 21.14 -6.11
N MET A 435 18.25 22.41 -5.75
CA MET A 435 17.00 23.14 -5.92
C MET A 435 16.73 23.48 -7.39
N GLU A 436 17.76 23.75 -8.19
CA GLU A 436 17.65 23.87 -9.65
C GLU A 436 17.22 22.56 -10.31
N SER A 437 17.73 21.42 -9.84
CA SER A 437 17.30 20.10 -10.34
C SER A 437 15.85 19.81 -9.93
N ALA A 438 15.49 20.09 -8.67
CA ALA A 438 14.13 19.91 -8.16
C ALA A 438 13.09 20.77 -8.88
N MET A 439 13.44 22.00 -9.29
CA MET A 439 12.57 22.88 -10.07
C MET A 439 12.33 22.43 -11.53
N LYS A 440 13.16 21.52 -12.07
CA LYS A 440 12.93 20.92 -13.40
C LYS A 440 11.98 19.73 -13.35
N GLU A 441 11.90 19.04 -12.22
CA GLU A 441 11.09 17.82 -12.09
C GLU A 441 9.65 18.16 -11.67
N PRO A 442 8.66 18.00 -12.56
CA PRO A 442 7.28 18.43 -12.27
C PRO A 442 6.56 17.53 -11.26
N THR A 443 7.12 16.35 -10.94
CA THR A 443 6.53 15.41 -9.98
C THR A 443 6.89 15.73 -8.52
N VAL A 444 7.85 16.63 -8.28
CA VAL A 444 8.27 17.06 -6.94
C VAL A 444 7.20 17.95 -6.30
N VAL A 445 6.81 17.60 -5.09
CA VAL A 445 5.75 18.25 -4.28
C VAL A 445 6.26 18.71 -2.91
N ALA A 446 7.39 18.18 -2.42
CA ALA A 446 8.02 18.63 -1.19
C ALA A 446 9.56 18.48 -1.21
N VAL A 447 10.26 19.47 -0.64
CA VAL A 447 11.69 19.42 -0.36
C VAL A 447 11.95 19.72 1.11
N VAL A 448 12.60 18.77 1.79
CA VAL A 448 12.96 18.84 3.21
C VAL A 448 14.48 18.95 3.35
N LEU A 449 14.98 20.05 3.89
CA LEU A 449 16.39 20.28 4.20
C LEU A 449 16.73 19.87 5.63
N MET A 450 17.78 19.06 5.80
CA MET A 450 18.38 18.81 7.12
C MET A 450 19.40 19.89 7.49
N SER A 451 18.92 20.90 8.19
CA SER A 451 19.71 22.01 8.73
C SER A 451 20.38 21.62 10.07
N SER A 452 20.36 22.47 11.09
CA SER A 452 20.89 22.24 12.45
C SER A 452 20.43 23.36 13.39
N MET A 453 20.35 23.12 14.71
CA MET A 453 20.18 24.19 15.71
C MET A 453 21.29 25.25 15.60
N GLY A 454 22.45 24.87 15.07
CA GLY A 454 23.57 25.77 14.81
C GLY A 454 23.28 26.89 13.81
N THR A 455 22.12 26.91 13.14
CA THR A 455 21.68 28.08 12.37
C THR A 455 21.03 29.18 13.21
N MET A 456 20.60 28.88 14.44
CA MET A 456 19.89 29.80 15.33
C MET A 456 20.77 30.30 16.50
N LEU A 457 21.87 29.63 16.83
CA LEU A 457 22.73 29.88 18.01
C LEU A 457 23.57 31.17 17.95
N ASP A 458 22.91 32.31 17.80
CA ASP A 458 23.51 33.64 17.85
C ASP A 458 24.18 33.91 19.22
N SER A 459 25.50 34.13 19.17
CA SER A 459 26.32 34.36 20.37
C SER A 459 26.09 35.70 21.07
N THR A 460 25.27 36.60 20.50
CA THR A 460 24.87 37.87 21.14
C THR A 460 23.63 37.75 22.03
N LYS A 461 22.91 36.62 21.98
CA LYS A 461 21.70 36.39 22.80
C LYS A 461 22.09 35.91 24.20
N GLU A 462 22.03 36.80 25.18
CA GLU A 462 22.33 36.48 26.59
C GLU A 462 21.24 35.62 27.25
N ALA A 463 21.64 34.73 28.17
CA ALA A 463 20.71 33.84 28.85
C ALA A 463 19.95 34.53 30.00
N PRO A 464 18.65 34.24 30.22
CA PRO A 464 17.83 33.28 29.48
C PRO A 464 17.25 33.88 28.19
N TYR A 465 17.48 33.19 27.06
CA TYR A 465 16.85 33.49 25.77
C TYR A 465 16.13 32.25 25.25
N GLN A 466 14.95 32.44 24.66
CA GLN A 466 14.17 31.39 24.02
C GLN A 466 14.27 31.57 22.50
N TYR A 467 14.97 30.64 21.85
CA TYR A 467 15.12 30.63 20.39
C TYR A 467 13.82 30.21 19.69
N THR A 468 13.62 30.76 18.50
CA THR A 468 12.46 30.57 17.62
C THR A 468 12.92 30.38 16.17
N GLU A 469 11.99 30.02 15.28
CA GLU A 469 12.22 29.90 13.83
C GLU A 469 12.60 31.24 13.14
N GLU A 470 12.52 32.36 13.85
CA GLU A 470 12.94 33.69 13.37
C GLU A 470 14.42 33.99 13.64
N ASP A 471 15.10 33.22 14.51
CA ASP A 471 16.47 33.47 14.94
C ASP A 471 17.53 32.96 13.95
N TRP A 472 18.62 33.73 13.76
CA TRP A 472 19.72 33.40 12.85
C TRP A 472 21.09 33.75 13.42
N ASP A 473 22.02 32.79 13.44
CA ASP A 473 23.42 32.98 13.83
C ASP A 473 24.25 33.67 12.74
N LEU A 474 23.97 34.95 12.52
CA LEU A 474 24.75 35.78 11.62
C LEU A 474 26.19 35.98 12.14
N THR A 475 26.39 35.88 13.46
CA THR A 475 27.70 36.02 14.11
C THR A 475 28.70 34.97 13.66
N ALA A 476 28.25 33.74 13.38
CA ALA A 476 29.10 32.71 12.80
C ALA A 476 29.60 33.07 11.38
N ILE A 477 28.76 33.65 10.53
CA ILE A 477 29.17 34.10 9.18
C ILE A 477 30.18 35.23 9.27
N GLU A 478 29.97 36.20 10.16
CA GLU A 478 30.91 37.30 10.38
C GLU A 478 32.25 36.81 10.93
N ALA A 479 32.22 35.90 11.91
CA ALA A 479 33.43 35.29 12.46
C ALA A 479 34.17 34.43 11.42
N ALA A 480 33.46 33.69 10.56
CA ALA A 480 34.04 32.93 9.46
C ALA A 480 34.80 33.85 8.48
N LYS A 481 34.19 34.98 8.08
CA LYS A 481 34.83 35.99 7.21
C LYS A 481 36.01 36.69 7.89
N LYS A 482 35.83 37.12 9.14
CA LYS A 482 36.83 37.88 9.92
C LYS A 482 38.10 37.07 10.22
N HIS A 483 37.93 35.79 10.57
CA HIS A 483 39.05 34.95 11.01
C HIS A 483 39.61 34.06 9.88
N GLY A 484 38.89 33.86 8.78
CA GLY A 484 39.33 33.06 7.63
C GLY A 484 39.85 31.68 8.05
N MET A 485 41.02 31.30 7.55
CA MET A 485 41.72 30.05 7.90
C MET A 485 42.01 29.84 9.39
N SER A 486 41.94 30.88 10.22
CA SER A 486 42.10 30.81 11.68
C SER A 486 40.79 30.66 12.45
N CYS A 487 39.64 30.65 11.76
CA CYS A 487 38.33 30.51 12.38
C CYS A 487 38.17 29.14 13.06
N LEU A 488 37.50 29.12 14.22
CA LEU A 488 37.21 27.87 14.93
C LEU A 488 36.28 26.99 14.09
N GLY A 489 36.59 25.70 13.95
CA GLY A 489 35.82 24.79 13.10
C GLY A 489 34.31 24.71 13.44
N GLY A 490 33.94 24.94 14.70
CA GLY A 490 32.53 25.05 15.11
C GLY A 490 31.82 26.31 14.60
N LEU A 491 32.53 27.44 14.45
CA LEU A 491 32.01 28.66 13.81
C LEU A 491 31.92 28.47 12.30
N VAL A 492 32.91 27.84 11.66
CA VAL A 492 32.88 27.50 10.23
C VAL A 492 31.70 26.56 9.90
N TYR A 493 31.44 25.57 10.76
CA TYR A 493 30.27 24.68 10.62
C TYR A 493 28.94 25.43 10.78
N ARG A 494 28.80 26.29 11.78
CA ARG A 494 27.58 27.10 11.96
C ARG A 494 27.36 28.05 10.78
N ALA A 495 28.39 28.76 10.35
CA ALA A 495 28.36 29.62 9.17
C ALA A 495 27.90 28.86 7.92
N SER A 496 28.42 27.65 7.70
CA SER A 496 28.03 26.83 6.54
C SER A 496 26.58 26.39 6.60
N LYS A 497 26.07 26.00 7.78
CA LYS A 497 24.65 25.68 7.97
C LYS A 497 23.74 26.89 7.75
N VAL A 498 24.11 28.07 8.27
CA VAL A 498 23.37 29.33 8.02
C VAL A 498 23.37 29.65 6.52
N GLY A 499 24.52 29.50 5.85
CA GLY A 499 24.65 29.67 4.40
C GLY A 499 23.76 28.71 3.61
N ALA A 500 23.74 27.43 3.97
CA ALA A 500 22.92 26.40 3.35
C ALA A 500 21.43 26.73 3.44
N GLU A 501 20.95 27.03 4.64
CA GLU A 501 19.53 27.21 4.91
C GLU A 501 19.03 28.55 4.33
N ARG A 502 19.84 29.61 4.36
CA ARG A 502 19.51 30.87 3.67
C ARG A 502 19.51 30.72 2.15
N ALA A 503 20.43 29.96 1.56
CA ALA A 503 20.40 29.65 0.13
C ALA A 503 19.13 28.88 -0.22
N PHE A 504 18.76 27.86 0.59
CA PHE A 504 17.54 27.09 0.42
C PHE A 504 16.30 27.99 0.45
N TRP A 505 16.12 28.80 1.50
CA TRP A 505 14.96 29.70 1.61
C TRP A 505 14.90 30.76 0.51
N SER A 506 16.03 31.18 -0.09
CA SER A 506 16.03 32.14 -1.22
C SER A 506 15.32 31.63 -2.48
N PHE A 507 15.18 30.30 -2.64
CA PHE A 507 14.40 29.74 -3.75
C PHE A 507 12.90 30.03 -3.66
N LYS A 508 12.38 30.44 -2.50
CA LYS A 508 10.98 30.89 -2.35
C LYS A 508 10.61 32.01 -3.32
N ASP A 509 11.54 32.92 -3.62
CA ASP A 509 11.34 34.02 -4.56
C ASP A 509 11.19 33.55 -6.02
N ARG A 510 11.73 32.36 -6.34
CA ARG A 510 11.55 31.70 -7.64
C ARG A 510 10.20 30.97 -7.77
N LYS A 511 9.36 30.98 -6.73
CA LYS A 511 8.01 30.35 -6.68
C LYS A 511 7.98 28.89 -7.17
N PRO A 512 8.71 27.97 -6.49
CA PRO A 512 8.67 26.56 -6.84
C PRO A 512 7.25 25.98 -6.70
N SER A 513 6.96 24.94 -7.49
CA SER A 513 5.70 24.17 -7.42
C SER A 513 5.56 23.32 -6.16
N PHE A 514 6.66 23.10 -5.44
CA PHE A 514 6.75 22.25 -4.26
C PHE A 514 6.81 23.04 -2.95
N SER A 515 6.36 22.40 -1.88
CA SER A 515 6.55 22.87 -0.51
C SER A 515 8.02 22.76 -0.07
N MET A 516 8.43 23.66 0.83
CA MET A 516 9.80 23.74 1.34
C MET A 516 9.78 23.67 2.88
N THR A 517 10.67 22.89 3.48
CA THR A 517 10.77 22.75 4.94
C THR A 517 12.23 22.58 5.36
N ALA A 518 12.65 23.27 6.42
CA ALA A 518 13.89 22.99 7.11
C ALA A 518 13.61 22.24 8.42
N ILE A 519 14.49 21.31 8.78
CA ILE A 519 14.51 20.66 10.10
C ILE A 519 15.84 21.02 10.75
N ASN A 520 15.82 21.46 12.02
CA ASN A 520 16.97 22.00 12.72
C ASN A 520 17.28 21.18 13.99
N PRO A 521 17.88 19.96 13.86
CA PRO A 521 18.19 19.13 15.03
C PRO A 521 19.24 19.77 15.93
N ALA A 522 19.13 19.47 17.23
CA ALA A 522 20.14 19.79 18.23
C ALA A 522 21.41 18.92 18.08
#